data_AF-A0A4D6XH30-F1
#
_entry.id   AF-A0A4D6XH30-F1
#
_cell.length_a   1.000
_cell.length_b   1.000
_cell.length_c   1.000
_cell.angle_alpha   90.00
_cell.angle_beta   90.00
_cell.angle_gamma   90.00
#
_symmetry.space_group_name_H-M   'P 1'
#
loop_
_entity.id
_entity.type
_entity.pdbx_description
1 polymer ?
#
loop_
_entity_poly.entity_id
_entity_poly.type
_entity_poly.pdbx_seq_one_letter_code
_entity_poly.pdbx_strand_id
1 'polypeptide(L)'
;MSSHHDWVIEVSAQHDAHKPFAPENGQPLHFKIGDAVIYTNDFGAQFHRLVTGFYRPSGPCGLYALGRRYFLDSSSPWMPVAESSLRPDDTA
;
A
#
# COMPACT_ATOMS: atom_id res chain seq x y z
N MET A 1 -16.16 8.70 22.00
CA MET A 1 -15.10 8.83 20.99
C MET A 1 -14.69 7.42 20.58
N SER A 2 -14.63 7.12 19.29
CA SER A 2 -14.14 5.82 18.80
C SER A 2 -12.63 5.73 19.01
N SER A 3 -12.14 4.63 19.54
CA SER A 3 -10.69 4.45 19.72
C SER A 3 -10.01 4.14 18.38
N HIS A 4 -8.68 4.29 18.31
CA HIS A 4 -7.94 3.84 17.13
C HIS A 4 -8.18 2.34 16.82
N HIS A 5 -8.34 1.54 17.87
CA HIS A 5 -8.63 0.11 17.74
C HIS A 5 -10.00 -0.13 17.08
N ASP A 6 -11.04 0.58 17.54
CA ASP A 6 -12.39 0.48 16.97
C ASP A 6 -12.40 0.91 15.50
N TRP A 7 -11.66 1.97 15.16
CA TRP A 7 -11.49 2.41 13.77
C TRP A 7 -10.79 1.36 12.91
N VAL A 8 -9.73 0.71 13.40
CA VAL A 8 -9.05 -0.37 12.67
C VAL A 8 -10.00 -1.55 12.43
N ILE A 9 -10.84 -1.90 13.40
CA ILE A 9 -11.85 -2.95 13.24
C ILE A 9 -12.85 -2.55 12.15
N GLU A 10 -13.40 -1.34 12.22
CA GLU A 10 -14.40 -0.86 11.27
C GLU A 10 -13.87 -0.84 9.83
N VAL A 11 -12.68 -0.24 9.62
CA VAL A 11 -12.11 -0.14 8.26
C VAL A 11 -11.73 -1.51 7.71
N SER A 12 -11.24 -2.42 8.57
CA SER A 12 -10.92 -3.79 8.16
C SER A 12 -12.19 -4.56 7.78
N ALA A 13 -13.28 -4.41 8.54
CA ALA A 13 -14.56 -5.05 8.21
C ALA A 13 -15.14 -4.53 6.88
N GLN A 14 -15.06 -3.21 6.63
CA GLN A 14 -15.48 -2.62 5.35
C GLN A 14 -14.62 -3.13 4.18
N HIS A 15 -13.31 -3.20 4.38
CA HIS A 15 -12.37 -3.77 3.42
C HIS A 15 -12.71 -5.22 3.10
N ASP A 16 -12.91 -6.08 4.11
CA ASP A 16 -13.12 -7.51 3.90
C ASP A 16 -14.46 -7.81 3.22
N ALA A 17 -15.48 -6.98 3.46
CA ALA A 17 -16.79 -7.09 2.82
C ALA A 17 -16.75 -6.76 1.32
N HIS A 18 -15.96 -5.75 0.91
CA HIS A 18 -15.96 -5.25 -0.47
C HIS A 18 -14.74 -5.68 -1.28
N LYS A 19 -13.65 -6.06 -0.60
CA LYS A 19 -12.32 -6.34 -1.15
C LYS A 19 -11.96 -5.35 -2.25
N PRO A 20 -11.79 -4.06 -1.95
CA PRO A 20 -11.64 -3.05 -3.00
C PRO A 20 -10.28 -3.08 -3.70
N PHE A 21 -9.24 -3.65 -3.07
CA PHE A 21 -7.86 -3.57 -3.54
C PHE A 21 -7.31 -4.91 -4.05
N ALA A 22 -6.36 -4.84 -4.97
CA ALA A 22 -5.57 -5.99 -5.39
C ALA A 22 -4.70 -6.51 -4.22
N PRO A 23 -4.40 -7.82 -4.15
CA PRO A 23 -4.87 -8.85 -5.04
C PRO A 23 -6.26 -9.41 -4.68
N GLU A 24 -6.87 -8.95 -3.59
CA GLU A 24 -8.09 -9.55 -3.02
C GLU A 24 -9.34 -9.32 -3.86
N ASN A 25 -9.34 -8.26 -4.67
CA ASN A 25 -10.37 -7.95 -5.65
C ASN A 25 -10.28 -8.80 -6.93
N GLY A 26 -9.35 -9.77 -6.99
CA GLY A 26 -9.14 -10.65 -8.15
C GLY A 26 -8.25 -10.06 -9.25
N GLN A 27 -7.82 -8.80 -9.12
CA GLN A 27 -6.81 -8.21 -10.00
C GLN A 27 -5.40 -8.52 -9.50
N PRO A 28 -4.40 -8.65 -10.38
CA PRO A 28 -3.01 -8.75 -9.95
C PRO A 28 -2.53 -7.43 -9.34
N LEU A 29 -1.52 -7.50 -8.47
CA LEU A 29 -0.75 -6.32 -8.08
C LEU A 29 -0.10 -5.71 -9.33
N HIS A 30 -0.19 -4.38 -9.47
CA HIS A 30 0.31 -3.66 -10.64
C HIS A 30 1.84 -3.75 -10.74
N PHE A 31 2.56 -3.61 -9.63
CA PHE A 31 4.02 -3.57 -9.61
C PHE A 31 4.64 -4.87 -9.08
N LYS A 32 5.86 -5.16 -9.52
CA LYS A 32 6.69 -6.29 -9.10
C LYS A 32 7.88 -5.82 -8.30
N ILE A 33 8.44 -6.72 -7.50
CA ILE A 33 9.71 -6.47 -6.80
C ILE A 33 10.79 -6.20 -7.85
N GLY A 34 11.53 -5.11 -7.68
CA GLY A 34 12.55 -4.63 -8.61
C GLY A 34 12.06 -3.56 -9.59
N ASP A 35 10.75 -3.32 -9.70
CA ASP A 35 10.23 -2.26 -10.58
C ASP A 35 10.63 -0.88 -10.07
N ALA A 36 11.10 -0.03 -11.00
CA ALA A 36 11.31 1.39 -10.76
C ALA A 36 9.99 2.15 -10.81
N VAL A 37 9.74 2.95 -9.78
CA VAL A 37 8.48 3.67 -9.58
C VAL A 37 8.75 5.09 -9.08
N ILE A 38 7.86 6.00 -9.43
CA ILE A 38 7.77 7.32 -8.81
C ILE A 38 6.75 7.24 -7.69
N TYR A 39 7.21 7.36 -6.44
CA TYR A 39 6.36 7.44 -5.26
C TYR A 39 5.99 8.90 -4.95
N THR A 40 4.69 9.17 -4.82
CA THR A 40 4.16 10.46 -4.35
C THR A 40 3.67 10.32 -2.92
N ASN A 41 4.26 11.06 -1.98
CA ASN A 41 3.84 11.04 -0.58
C ASN A 41 2.58 11.89 -0.32
N ASP A 42 2.06 11.85 0.91
CA ASP A 42 0.85 12.59 1.32
C ASP A 42 0.98 14.13 1.20
N PHE A 43 2.20 14.65 1.06
CA PHE A 43 2.48 16.07 0.83
C PHE A 43 2.66 16.42 -0.66
N GLY A 44 2.47 15.45 -1.57
CA GLY A 44 2.65 15.64 -3.01
C GLY A 44 4.10 15.61 -3.50
N ALA A 45 5.07 15.32 -2.63
CA ALA A 45 6.48 15.22 -3.02
C ALA A 45 6.76 13.88 -3.72
N GLN A 46 7.55 13.93 -4.80
CA GLN A 46 7.85 12.79 -5.67
C GLN A 46 9.27 12.28 -5.48
N PHE A 47 9.42 10.96 -5.48
CA PHE A 47 10.70 10.29 -5.27
C PHE A 47 10.84 9.08 -6.19
N HIS A 48 12.00 8.95 -6.84
CA HIS A 48 12.39 7.74 -7.58
C HIS A 48 12.73 6.63 -6.60
N ARG A 49 12.08 5.47 -6.72
CA ARG A 49 12.18 4.33 -5.80
C ARG A 49 12.10 3.01 -6.55
N LEU A 50 12.52 1.94 -5.87
CA LEU A 50 12.34 0.56 -6.28
C LEU A 50 11.35 -0.12 -5.36
N VAL A 51 10.48 -0.95 -5.92
CA VAL A 51 9.64 -1.87 -5.13
C VAL A 51 10.52 -2.96 -4.55
N THR A 52 10.56 -3.08 -3.22
CA THR A 52 11.42 -4.04 -2.51
C THR A 52 10.65 -5.23 -1.96
N GLY A 53 9.33 -5.14 -1.86
CA GLY A 53 8.53 -6.21 -1.30
C GLY A 53 7.04 -5.92 -1.28
N PHE A 54 6.28 -6.92 -0.86
CA PHE A 54 4.82 -6.81 -0.70
C PHE A 54 4.45 -6.83 0.78
N TYR A 55 3.53 -5.95 1.15
CA TYR A 55 2.98 -5.88 2.48
C TYR A 55 1.87 -6.92 2.67
N ARG A 56 2.07 -7.84 3.61
CA ARG A 56 1.14 -8.93 3.94
C ARG A 56 1.05 -9.10 5.46
N PRO A 57 0.19 -8.35 6.15
CA PRO A 57 -0.01 -8.54 7.58
C PRO A 57 -0.65 -9.91 7.87
N SER A 58 -0.41 -10.48 9.05
CA SER A 58 -0.96 -11.76 9.49
C SER A 58 -2.36 -11.65 10.12
N GLY A 59 -2.91 -10.44 10.25
CA GLY A 59 -4.23 -10.19 10.83
C GLY A 59 -4.79 -8.82 10.41
N PRO A 60 -5.94 -8.40 10.97
CA PRO A 60 -6.58 -7.14 10.63
C PRO A 60 -5.61 -5.96 10.79
N CYS A 61 -5.49 -5.15 9.75
CA CYS A 61 -4.57 -4.02 9.75
C CYS A 61 -5.14 -2.87 8.93
N GLY A 62 -5.30 -1.70 9.56
CA GLY A 62 -5.83 -0.51 8.90
C GLY A 62 -5.01 -0.08 7.67
N LEU A 63 -3.68 -0.23 7.70
CA LEU A 63 -2.84 0.12 6.55
C LEU A 63 -3.15 -0.76 5.33
N TYR A 64 -3.34 -2.05 5.55
CA TYR A 64 -3.72 -2.98 4.50
C TYR A 64 -5.18 -2.77 4.08
N ALA A 65 -6.09 -2.52 5.03
CA ALA A 65 -7.47 -2.17 4.74
C ALA A 65 -7.62 -0.89 3.88
N LEU A 66 -6.64 0.02 3.94
CA LEU A 66 -6.56 1.24 3.14
C LEU A 66 -5.76 1.09 1.83
N GLY A 67 -5.48 -0.14 1.39
CA GLY A 67 -4.88 -0.41 0.08
C GLY A 67 -3.36 -0.27 0.02
N ARG A 68 -2.67 -0.20 1.17
CA ARG A 68 -1.20 -0.27 1.20
C ARG A 68 -0.74 -1.69 0.89
N ARG A 69 0.12 -1.85 -0.12
CA ARG A 69 0.52 -3.16 -0.66
C ARG A 69 2.03 -3.28 -0.91
N TYR A 70 2.77 -2.17 -0.97
CA TYR A 70 4.16 -2.18 -1.46
C TYR A 70 5.13 -1.64 -0.41
N PHE A 71 6.31 -2.27 -0.31
CA PHE A 71 7.48 -1.69 0.33
C PHE A 71 8.40 -1.09 -0.72
N LEU A 72 9.05 0.02 -0.35
CA LEU A 72 9.98 0.75 -1.20
C LEU A 72 11.37 0.85 -0.55
N ASP A 73 12.40 1.05 -1.36
CA ASP A 73 13.77 1.41 -0.94
C ASP A 73 13.87 2.86 -0.41
N SER A 74 12.98 3.22 0.51
CA SER A 74 12.93 4.55 1.13
C SER A 74 13.71 4.59 2.45
N SER A 75 13.78 5.78 3.07
CA SER A 75 14.28 5.95 4.44
C SER A 75 13.41 5.27 5.50
N SER A 76 12.19 4.85 5.15
CA SER A 76 11.26 4.10 6.01
C SER A 76 10.86 2.80 5.33
N PRO A 77 11.79 1.84 5.13
CA PRO A 77 11.56 0.64 4.32
C PRO A 77 10.53 -0.33 4.92
N TRP A 78 10.19 -0.14 6.20
CA TRP A 78 9.19 -0.91 6.95
C TRP A 78 7.76 -0.36 6.81
N MET A 79 7.58 0.84 6.22
CA MET A 79 6.27 1.47 6.07
C MET A 79 5.71 1.17 4.67
N PRO A 80 4.56 0.48 4.55
CA PRO A 80 4.00 0.17 3.25
C PRO A 80 3.29 1.39 2.63
N VAL A 81 3.22 1.44 1.31
CA VAL A 81 2.57 2.51 0.54
C VAL A 81 1.40 1.97 -0.29
N ALA A 82 0.45 2.85 -0.61
CA ALA A 82 -0.71 2.55 -1.44
C ALA A 82 -0.31 2.43 -2.91
N GLU A 83 -0.97 1.52 -3.65
CA GLU A 83 -0.77 1.40 -5.10
C GLU A 83 -1.06 2.72 -5.83
N SER A 84 -2.08 3.45 -5.39
CA SER A 84 -2.48 4.75 -5.94
C SER A 84 -1.44 5.86 -5.75
N SER A 85 -0.47 5.67 -4.85
CA SER A 85 0.64 6.60 -4.64
C SER A 85 1.84 6.32 -5.56
N LEU A 86 1.76 5.27 -6.39
CA LEU A 86 2.82 4.83 -7.28
C LEU A 86 2.44 5.03 -8.74
N ARG A 87 3.43 5.37 -9.56
CA ARG A 87 3.35 5.28 -11.01
C ARG A 87 4.66 4.71 -11.57
N PRO A 88 4.65 4.08 -12.75
CA PRO A 88 5.87 3.63 -13.40
C PRO A 88 6.91 4.75 -13.53
N ASP A 89 8.18 4.42 -13.35
CA ASP A 89 9.29 5.30 -13.66
C ASP A 89 9.91 4.90 -15.00
N ASP A 90 9.48 5.56 -16.08
CA ASP A 90 9.91 5.27 -17.45
C ASP A 90 11.34 5.77 -17.75
N THR A 91 12.06 6.27 -16.75
CA THR A 91 13.44 6.77 -16.90
C THR A 91 14.52 5.71 -16.66
N ALA A 92 14.12 4.49 -16.29
CA ALA A 92 15.00 3.37 -15.96
C ALA A 92 15.48 2.56 -17.19
#